data_AF-A0A5K1B3N0-F1
#
_entry.id   AF-A0A5K1B3N0-F1
#
_cell.length_a   1.000
_cell.length_b   1.000
_cell.length_c   1.000
_cell.angle_alpha   90.00
_cell.angle_beta   90.00
_cell.angle_gamma   90.00
#
_symmetry.space_group_name_H-M   'P 1'
#
loop_
_entity.id
_entity.type
_entity.pdbx_description
1 polymer ?
#
loop_
_entity_poly.entity_id
_entity_poly.type
_entity_poly.pdbx_seq_one_letter_code
_entity_poly.pdbx_strand_id
1 'polypeptide(L)'
;VVEFDTPEEPPSLLDMEVFDFAGPCEQALSLGHAEINLLKHTPSDLEDLWIPLQGKLARFSQSKLHLRIFLETTKAAQSTRKYLRKVENELGRK
;
A
#
# COMPACT_ATOMS: atom_id res chain seq x y z
N VAL A 1 13.73 -2.35 -1.18
CA VAL A 1 12.63 -2.78 -2.06
C VAL A 1 12.11 -4.09 -1.48
N VAL A 2 10.80 -4.18 -1.24
CA VAL A 2 10.16 -5.41 -0.74
C VAL A 2 9.27 -5.89 -1.87
N GLU A 3 9.41 -7.16 -2.24
CA GLU A 3 8.65 -7.79 -3.32
C GLU A 3 7.69 -8.80 -2.70
N PHE A 4 6.47 -8.83 -3.20
CA PHE A 4 5.43 -9.74 -2.76
C PHE A 4 4.93 -10.53 -3.95
N ASP A 5 4.92 -11.86 -3.83
CA ASP A 5 4.30 -12.71 -4.84
C ASP A 5 2.80 -12.47 -4.85
N THR A 6 2.26 -12.05 -5.99
CA THR A 6 0.82 -11.84 -6.14
C THR A 6 0.09 -13.19 -6.24
N PRO A 7 -0.92 -13.45 -5.39
CA PRO A 7 -1.79 -14.62 -5.56
C PRO A 7 -2.61 -14.52 -6.86
N GLU A 8 -3.35 -15.57 -7.20
CA GLU A 8 -4.15 -15.64 -8.44
C GLU A 8 -5.17 -14.49 -8.56
N GLU A 9 -5.65 -13.97 -7.42
CA GLU A 9 -6.41 -12.72 -7.35
C GLU A 9 -5.49 -11.56 -6.90
N PRO A 10 -5.48 -10.42 -7.62
CA PRO A 10 -4.63 -9.29 -7.25
C PRO A 10 -5.03 -8.70 -5.89
N PRO A 11 -4.06 -8.37 -5.01
CA PRO A 11 -4.35 -7.77 -3.71
C PRO A 11 -5.01 -6.39 -3.91
N SER A 12 -6.01 -6.11 -3.07
CA SER A 12 -6.76 -4.85 -3.10
C SER A 12 -6.40 -3.92 -1.94
N LEU A 13 -5.92 -4.47 -0.83
CA LEU A 13 -5.56 -3.75 0.38
C LEU A 13 -4.08 -4.02 0.70
N LEU A 14 -3.34 -2.94 0.93
CA LEU A 14 -2.01 -2.97 1.52
C LEU A 14 -2.13 -2.40 2.93
N ASP A 15 -1.96 -3.26 3.93
CA ASP A 15 -1.90 -2.87 5.34
C ASP A 15 -0.44 -2.87 5.79
N MET A 16 -0.03 -1.81 6.49
CA MET A 16 1.34 -1.59 6.91
C MET A 16 1.39 -1.03 8.32
N GLU A 17 2.34 -1.53 9.08
CA GLU A 17 2.68 -1.02 10.40
C GLU A 17 4.16 -0.69 10.47
N VAL A 18 4.47 0.48 11.02
CA VAL A 18 5.83 0.99 11.17
C VAL A 18 6.23 0.84 12.63
N PHE A 19 7.34 0.16 12.87
CA PHE A 19 7.88 -0.04 14.21
C PHE A 19 9.24 0.62 14.37
N ASP A 20 9.49 1.15 15.56
CA ASP A 20 10.84 1.46 16.04
C ASP A 20 11.41 0.23 16.73
N PHE A 21 12.57 -0.22 16.26
CA PHE A 21 13.26 -1.37 16.82
C PHE A 21 14.60 -0.92 17.41
N ALA A 22 14.59 -0.65 18.71
CA ALA A 22 15.75 -0.18 19.44
C ALA A 22 16.77 -1.29 19.80
N GLY A 23 16.43 -2.57 19.59
CA GLY A 23 17.39 -3.67 19.71
C GLY A 23 16.75 -5.04 20.01
N PRO A 24 17.56 -6.12 20.04
CA PRO A 24 17.10 -7.51 20.11
C PRO A 24 16.29 -7.90 21.35
N CYS A 25 16.40 -7.12 22.42
CA CYS A 25 15.77 -7.39 23.71
C CYS A 25 14.56 -6.49 24.00
N GLU A 26 14.25 -5.53 23.12
CA GLU A 26 13.16 -4.59 23.31
C GLU A 26 11.95 -4.98 22.45
N GLN A 27 10.76 -4.77 23.00
CA GLN A 27 9.53 -4.92 22.22
C GLN A 27 9.45 -3.76 21.22
N ALA A 28 9.28 -4.09 19.95
CA ALA A 28 9.17 -3.10 18.89
C ALA A 28 8.01 -2.13 19.18
N LEU A 29 8.30 -0.82 19.16
CA LEU A 29 7.31 0.21 19.44
C LEU A 29 6.59 0.60 18.16
N SER A 30 5.28 0.41 18.09
CA SER A 30 4.48 0.84 16.94
C SER A 30 4.47 2.37 16.84
N LEU A 31 5.06 2.90 15.76
CA LEU A 31 5.09 4.32 15.43
C LEU A 31 3.77 4.75 14.75
N GLY A 32 3.17 3.85 13.97
CA GLY A 32 1.86 4.04 13.36
C GLY A 32 1.54 3.00 12.29
N HIS A 33 0.29 2.99 11.85
CA HIS A 33 -0.23 2.10 10.81
C HIS A 33 -0.82 2.90 9.65
N ALA A 34 -0.89 2.29 8.46
CA ALA A 34 -1.55 2.83 7.30
C ALA A 34 -2.14 1.72 6.45
N GLU A 35 -3.41 1.88 6.09
CA GLU A 35 -4.12 1.02 5.16
C GLU A 35 -4.33 1.74 3.82
N ILE A 36 -3.99 1.07 2.73
CA ILE A 36 -4.10 1.62 1.37
C ILE A 36 -4.92 0.66 0.53
N ASN A 37 -6.07 1.14 0.04
CA ASN A 37 -6.84 0.41 -0.96
C ASN A 37 -6.26 0.71 -2.35
N LEU A 38 -5.48 -0.23 -2.88
CA LEU A 38 -4.82 -0.12 -4.19
C LEU A 38 -5.83 0.07 -5.33
N LEU A 39 -7.07 -0.43 -5.20
CA LEU A 39 -8.09 -0.29 -6.24
C LEU A 39 -8.63 1.14 -6.38
N LYS A 40 -8.42 1.99 -5.37
CA LYS A 40 -8.83 3.40 -5.40
C LYS A 40 -7.80 4.32 -6.03
N HIS A 41 -6.61 3.80 -6.35
CA HIS A 41 -5.50 4.56 -6.90
C HIS A 41 -5.23 4.15 -8.34
N THR A 42 -4.88 5.12 -9.18
CA THR A 42 -4.38 4.80 -10.52
C THR A 42 -2.93 4.33 -10.43
N PRO A 43 -2.41 3.60 -11.43
CA PRO A 43 -1.00 3.21 -11.44
C PRO A 43 -0.04 4.39 -11.29
N SER A 44 -0.36 5.56 -11.86
CA SER A 44 0.44 6.77 -11.72
C SER A 44 0.42 7.35 -10.30
N ASP A 45 -0.71 7.24 -9.58
CA ASP A 45 -0.80 7.69 -8.18
C ASP A 45 0.05 6.82 -7.25
N LEU A 46 0.22 5.54 -7.59
CA LEU A 46 1.01 4.58 -6.81
C LEU A 46 2.52 4.81 -6.95
N GLU A 47 2.98 5.54 -7.95
CA GLU A 47 4.41 5.81 -8.16
C GLU A 47 4.99 6.86 -7.19
N ASP A 48 4.15 7.74 -6.63
CA ASP A 48 4.56 8.79 -5.69
C ASP A 48 3.44 9.07 -4.68
N LEU A 49 3.36 8.24 -3.65
CA LEU A 49 2.27 8.24 -2.69
C LEU A 49 2.73 8.68 -1.30
N TRP A 50 2.06 9.69 -0.74
CA TRP A 50 2.26 10.15 0.64
C TRP A 50 1.05 9.82 1.49
N ILE A 51 1.21 8.91 2.44
CA ILE A 51 0.12 8.45 3.31
C ILE A 51 0.39 8.89 4.74
N PRO A 52 -0.55 9.60 5.41
CA PRO A 52 -0.41 9.90 6.82
C PRO A 52 -0.50 8.61 7.63
N LEU A 53 0.44 8.43 8.56
CA LEU A 53 0.38 7.33 9.50
C LEU A 53 -0.70 7.62 10.55
N GLN A 54 -1.49 6.61 10.86
CA GLN A 54 -2.43 6.61 11.97
C GLN A 54 -1.80 5.98 13.20
N GLY A 55 -2.29 6.34 14.39
CA GLY A 55 -1.74 5.86 15.65
C GLY A 55 -1.36 7.00 16.58
N LYS A 56 -1.10 6.65 17.84
CA LYS A 56 -0.95 7.65 18.91
C LYS A 56 0.26 8.55 18.65
N LEU A 57 1.42 7.97 18.32
CA LEU A 57 2.67 8.70 18.05
C LEU A 57 2.66 9.40 16.69
N ALA A 58 2.18 8.71 15.65
CA ALA A 58 2.04 9.28 14.31
C ALA A 58 1.13 10.52 14.25
N ARG A 59 0.03 10.54 15.02
CA ARG A 59 -0.92 11.67 15.03
C ARG A 59 -0.31 12.94 15.63
N PHE A 60 0.52 12.82 16.66
CA PHE A 60 1.19 13.98 17.28
C PHE A 60 2.33 14.53 16.42
N SER A 61 3.06 13.65 15.73
CA SER A 61 4.19 14.02 14.87
C SER A 61 3.78 14.41 13.44
N GLN A 62 2.50 14.21 13.08
CA GLN A 62 2.01 14.34 11.70
C GLN A 62 2.84 13.51 10.70
N SER A 63 3.31 12.35 11.14
CA SER A 63 4.20 11.50 10.36
C SER A 63 3.51 11.00 9.09
N LYS A 64 4.26 10.98 7.99
CA LYS A 64 3.81 10.47 6.69
C LYS A 64 4.79 9.44 6.17
N LEU A 65 4.26 8.42 5.53
CA LEU A 65 5.02 7.41 4.82
C LEU A 65 5.04 7.76 3.33
N HIS A 66 6.24 7.82 2.75
CA HIS A 66 6.43 7.97 1.31
C HIS A 66 6.61 6.59 0.68
N LEU A 67 5.78 6.27 -0.30
CA LEU A 67 5.74 4.97 -0.93
C LEU A 67 5.76 5.10 -2.44
N ARG A 68 6.44 4.13 -3.05
CA ARG A 68 6.42 3.90 -4.48
C ARG A 68 6.10 2.44 -4.71
N ILE A 69 4.94 2.19 -5.30
CA ILE A 69 4.38 0.86 -5.50
C ILE A 69 4.30 0.59 -7.00
N PHE A 70 4.95 -0.49 -7.43
CA PHE A 70 4.86 -0.97 -8.80
C PHE A 70 4.13 -2.31 -8.83
N LEU A 71 3.16 -2.42 -9.72
CA LEU A 71 2.43 -3.65 -9.94
C LEU A 71 3.02 -4.35 -11.17
N GLU A 72 3.99 -5.24 -10.96
CA GLU A 72 4.49 -6.14 -12.00
C GLU A 72 3.77 -7.49 -11.91
N THR A 73 2.95 -7.80 -12.92
CA THR A 73 2.38 -9.15 -13.07
C THR A 73 3.22 -9.96 -14.05
N THR A 74 3.73 -11.12 -13.63
CA THR A 74 4.50 -12.03 -14.51
C THR A 74 3.69 -12.67 -15.64
N LYS A 75 2.35 -12.50 -15.67
CA LYS A 75 1.41 -12.99 -16.72
C LYS A 75 0.76 -11.86 -17.57
N ALA A 76 1.44 -10.73 -17.70
CA ALA A 76 0.90 -9.36 -17.67
C ALA A 76 -0.17 -8.85 -18.66
N ALA A 77 -0.42 -9.45 -19.84
CA ALA A 77 -1.30 -8.76 -20.81
C ALA A 77 -2.80 -8.83 -20.45
N GLN A 78 -3.24 -9.89 -19.76
CA GLN A 78 -4.67 -10.09 -19.44
C GLN A 78 -5.02 -9.71 -18.00
N SER A 79 -4.15 -9.99 -17.02
CA SER A 79 -4.41 -9.73 -15.60
C SER A 79 -4.39 -8.24 -15.27
N THR A 80 -3.45 -7.48 -15.85
CA THR A 80 -3.40 -6.01 -15.71
C THR A 80 -4.68 -5.36 -16.26
N ARG A 81 -5.20 -5.85 -17.38
CA ARG A 81 -6.49 -5.38 -17.93
C ARG A 81 -7.67 -5.73 -17.03
N LYS A 82 -7.65 -6.88 -16.37
CA LYS A 82 -8.70 -7.28 -15.42
C LYS A 82 -8.65 -6.44 -14.14
N TYR A 83 -7.45 -6.16 -13.64
CA TYR A 83 -7.22 -5.26 -12.51
C TYR A 83 -7.64 -3.82 -12.85
N LEU A 84 -7.17 -3.27 -13.98
CA LEU A 84 -7.57 -1.95 -14.48
C LEU A 84 -9.09 -1.86 -14.68
N ARG A 85 -9.74 -2.88 -15.23
CA ARG A 85 -11.21 -2.93 -15.33
C ARG A 85 -11.91 -2.98 -13.96
N LYS A 86 -11.34 -3.68 -12.97
CA LYS A 86 -11.88 -3.72 -11.60
C LYS A 86 -11.77 -2.33 -10.96
N VAL A 87 -10.63 -1.67 -11.13
CA VAL A 87 -10.40 -0.26 -10.75
C VAL A 87 -11.41 0.66 -11.44
N GLU A 88 -11.58 0.56 -12.76
CA GLU A 88 -12.57 1.35 -13.51
C GLU A 88 -14.01 1.13 -13.05
N ASN A 89 -14.39 -0.13 -12.79
CA ASN A 89 -15.72 -0.49 -12.30
C ASN A 89 -16.00 0.01 -10.88
N GLU A 90 -15.00 -0.02 -9.97
CA GLU A 90 -15.17 0.46 -8.60
C GLU A 90 -15.06 1.99 -8.48
N LEU A 91 -14.34 2.65 -9.41
CA LEU A 91 -14.27 4.11 -9.48
C LEU A 91 -15.55 4.77 -10.02
N GLY A 92 -16.54 3.99 -10.47
CA GLY A 92 -17.90 4.49 -10.73
C GLY A 92 -17.96 5.67 -11.70
N ARG A 93 -17.09 5.73 -12.70
CA ARG A 93 -17.20 6.73 -13.77
C ARG A 93 -18.30 6.28 -14.72
N LYS A 94 -19.52 6.78 -14.47
CA LYS A 94 -20.60 6.84 -15.46
C LYS A 94 -20.19 7.70 -16.65
#